data_AF-A0AAU8CDM4-F1
#
_entry.id   AF-A0AAU8CDM4-F1
#
_cell.length_a   1.000
_cell.length_b   1.000
_cell.length_c   1.000
_cell.angle_alpha   90.00
_cell.angle_beta   90.00
_cell.angle_gamma   90.00
#
_symmetry.space_group_name_H-M   'P 1'
#
loop_
_entity.id
_entity.type
_entity.pdbx_description
1 polymer ?
#
loop_
_entity_poly.entity_id
_entity_poly.type
_entity_poly.pdbx_seq_one_letter_code
_entity_poly.pdbx_strand_id
1 'polypeptide(L)'
;MSSSESINGFDPATENAKTPNGGKVKQGYEKLKQRGMDDAAEEVRRTESLREQIRLVREHPEFDPKHDDFRTSSKGEVQRVYEWLIEHGHDQEAESLRHIGTVSQQQRRVGDLKQEYDISY
;
A
#
# COMPACT_ATOMS: atom_id res chain seq x y z
N MET A 1 -12.43 -23.77 35.14
CA MET A 1 -11.03 -23.42 34.79
C MET A 1 -10.90 -23.49 33.28
N SER A 2 -10.76 -22.33 32.65
CA SER A 2 -9.84 -22.06 31.54
C SER A 2 -9.98 -20.58 31.22
N SER A 3 -9.17 -19.79 31.91
CA SER A 3 -8.84 -18.43 31.53
C SER A 3 -7.98 -18.47 30.26
N SER A 4 -8.31 -17.66 29.28
CA SER A 4 -7.45 -17.27 28.15
C SER A 4 -7.95 -15.88 27.76
N GLU A 5 -7.73 -14.84 28.57
CA GLU A 5 -6.47 -14.08 28.70
C GLU A 5 -5.81 -13.80 27.33
N SER A 6 -5.97 -12.55 26.91
CA SER A 6 -5.19 -11.79 25.92
C SER A 6 -5.42 -12.09 24.43
N ILE A 7 -6.45 -11.50 23.84
CA ILE A 7 -6.41 -11.14 22.40
C ILE A 7 -5.82 -9.73 22.31
N ASN A 8 -4.53 -9.60 22.57
CA ASN A 8 -3.79 -8.37 22.29
C ASN A 8 -3.30 -8.42 20.85
N GLY A 9 -4.13 -7.91 19.95
CA GLY A 9 -3.83 -7.70 18.54
C GLY A 9 -4.90 -6.80 17.94
N PHE A 10 -4.55 -6.02 16.91
CA PHE A 10 -5.50 -5.22 16.13
C PHE A 10 -6.64 -6.11 15.61
N ASP A 11 -7.82 -5.99 16.20
CA ASP A 11 -9.05 -6.51 15.63
C ASP A 11 -9.78 -5.36 14.92
N PRO A 12 -10.07 -5.45 13.61
CA PRO A 12 -10.80 -4.43 12.87
C PRO A 12 -12.23 -4.15 13.41
N ALA A 13 -12.71 -4.94 14.38
CA ALA A 13 -13.95 -4.74 15.13
C ALA A 13 -13.78 -4.01 16.49
N THR A 14 -12.55 -3.75 16.97
CA THR A 14 -12.31 -3.06 18.25
C THR A 14 -12.43 -1.53 18.17
N GLU A 15 -12.64 -0.88 19.32
CA GLU A 15 -12.77 0.59 19.42
C GLU A 15 -11.57 1.37 18.88
N ASN A 16 -10.36 0.78 18.94
CA ASN A 16 -9.14 1.41 18.45
C ASN A 16 -9.17 1.68 16.94
N ALA A 17 -9.88 0.86 16.15
CA ALA A 17 -10.07 1.03 14.71
C ALA A 17 -11.00 2.20 14.36
N LYS A 18 -11.77 2.74 15.31
CA LYS A 18 -12.68 3.88 15.11
C LYS A 18 -11.98 5.25 15.21
N THR A 19 -10.73 5.28 15.65
CA THR A 19 -9.92 6.51 15.70
C THR A 19 -9.37 6.85 14.31
N PRO A 20 -9.00 8.12 14.01
CA PRO A 20 -8.39 8.48 12.72
C PRO A 20 -7.13 7.67 12.39
N ASN A 21 -6.34 7.33 13.42
CA ASN A 21 -5.14 6.52 13.28
C ASN A 21 -5.47 5.03 13.12
N GLY A 22 -6.47 4.53 13.85
CA GLY A 22 -7.00 3.18 13.67
C GLY A 22 -7.59 2.93 12.28
N GLY A 23 -8.28 3.92 11.73
CA GLY A 23 -8.80 3.85 10.36
C GLY A 23 -7.69 3.72 9.31
N LYS A 24 -6.54 4.40 9.51
CA LYS A 24 -5.36 4.24 8.64
C LYS A 24 -4.75 2.86 8.75
N VAL A 25 -4.62 2.32 9.97
CA VAL A 25 -4.13 0.96 10.18
C VAL A 25 -5.06 -0.05 9.53
N LYS A 26 -6.38 0.10 9.70
CA LYS A 26 -7.39 -0.77 9.06
C LYS A 26 -7.23 -0.81 7.54
N GLN A 27 -7.18 0.36 6.91
CA GLN A 27 -7.02 0.45 5.45
C GLN A 27 -5.69 -0.15 4.99
N GLY A 28 -4.60 0.07 5.73
CA GLY A 28 -3.30 -0.53 5.46
C GLY A 28 -3.33 -2.04 5.55
N TYR A 29 -3.86 -2.58 6.64
CA TYR A 29 -4.04 -4.01 6.87
C TYR A 29 -4.86 -4.68 5.74
N GLU A 30 -6.00 -4.08 5.38
CA GLU A 30 -6.85 -4.61 4.30
C GLU A 30 -6.12 -4.63 2.96
N LYS A 31 -5.33 -3.60 2.65
CA LYS A 31 -4.48 -3.57 1.45
C LYS A 31 -3.41 -4.65 1.46
N LEU A 32 -2.72 -4.85 2.58
CA LEU A 32 -1.71 -5.91 2.70
C LEU A 32 -2.34 -7.28 2.41
N LYS A 33 -3.53 -7.55 2.95
CA LYS A 33 -4.31 -8.77 2.66
C LYS A 33 -4.67 -8.88 1.17
N GLN A 34 -5.18 -7.80 0.56
CA GLN A 34 -5.55 -7.79 -0.86
C GLN A 34 -4.36 -8.01 -1.79
N ARG A 35 -3.17 -7.58 -1.38
CA ARG A 35 -1.90 -7.77 -2.11
C ARG A 35 -1.23 -9.13 -1.83
N GLY A 36 -1.85 -10.00 -1.03
CA GLY A 36 -1.29 -11.30 -0.65
C GLY A 36 -0.11 -11.23 0.33
N MET A 37 0.07 -10.10 1.02
CA MET A 37 1.14 -9.89 2.00
C MET A 37 0.69 -10.33 3.39
N ASP A 38 0.35 -11.61 3.52
CA ASP A 38 -0.28 -12.17 4.72
C ASP A 38 0.61 -12.07 5.97
N ASP A 39 1.92 -12.27 5.83
CA ASP A 39 2.86 -12.17 6.94
C ASP A 39 2.93 -10.73 7.50
N ALA A 40 3.02 -9.74 6.62
CA ALA A 40 3.04 -8.33 7.02
C ALA A 40 1.69 -7.90 7.64
N ALA A 41 0.57 -8.38 7.09
CA ALA A 41 -0.75 -8.13 7.66
C ALA A 41 -0.88 -8.74 9.07
N GLU A 42 -0.37 -9.95 9.27
CA GLU A 42 -0.39 -10.62 10.57
C GLU A 42 0.56 -9.94 11.58
N GLU A 43 1.69 -9.40 11.13
CA GLU A 43 2.59 -8.60 11.98
C GLU A 43 1.91 -7.31 12.47
N VAL A 44 1.26 -6.58 11.57
CA VAL A 44 0.41 -5.42 11.94
C VAL A 44 -0.67 -5.86 12.92
N ARG A 45 -1.31 -7.02 12.70
CA ARG A 45 -2.34 -7.55 13.58
C ARG A 45 -1.82 -7.84 14.98
N ARG A 46 -0.67 -8.47 15.13
CA ARG A 46 -0.13 -8.89 16.44
C ARG A 46 0.54 -7.75 17.21
N THR A 47 0.88 -6.66 16.53
CA THR A 47 1.49 -5.49 17.15
C THR A 47 0.50 -4.77 18.06
N GLU A 48 0.87 -4.49 19.31
CA GLU A 48 -0.05 -3.89 20.30
C GLU A 48 -0.15 -2.36 20.19
N SER A 49 0.91 -1.71 19.68
CA SER A 49 1.00 -0.26 19.60
C SER A 49 0.45 0.28 18.28
N LEU A 50 -0.56 1.16 18.35
CA LEU A 50 -1.11 1.83 17.16
C LEU A 50 -0.05 2.61 16.37
N ARG A 51 0.92 3.22 17.07
CA ARG A 51 2.03 3.92 16.42
C ARG A 51 2.89 2.97 15.61
N GLU A 52 3.13 1.78 16.16
CA GLU A 52 3.96 0.77 15.53
C GLU A 52 3.25 0.09 14.37
N GLN A 53 1.95 -0.20 14.52
CA GLN A 53 1.09 -0.65 13.42
C GLN A 53 1.13 0.33 12.23
N ILE A 54 1.08 1.64 12.49
CA ILE A 54 1.19 2.66 11.44
C ILE A 54 2.57 2.62 10.78
N ARG A 55 3.65 2.42 11.57
CA ARG A 55 5.01 2.29 11.03
C ARG A 55 5.07 1.13 10.06
N LEU A 56 4.62 -0.05 10.48
CA LEU A 56 4.60 -1.28 9.68
C LEU A 56 3.80 -1.11 8.37
N VAL A 57 2.59 -0.55 8.44
CA VAL A 57 1.79 -0.26 7.23
C VAL A 57 2.54 0.66 6.25
N ARG A 58 3.31 1.61 6.77
CA ARG A 58 4.06 2.60 5.95
C ARG A 58 5.37 2.07 5.38
N GLU A 59 5.80 0.88 5.75
CA GLU A 59 6.93 0.21 5.11
C GLU A 59 6.57 -0.30 3.71
N HIS A 60 5.27 -0.26 3.36
CA HIS A 60 4.75 -0.66 2.07
C HIS A 60 4.24 0.53 1.24
N PRO A 61 4.25 0.44 -0.10
CA PRO A 61 3.75 1.49 -0.98
C PRO A 61 2.29 1.86 -0.71
N GLU A 62 1.99 3.17 -0.66
CA GLU A 62 0.64 3.69 -0.49
C GLU A 62 -0.31 3.26 -1.61
N PHE A 63 0.22 3.07 -2.82
CA PHE A 63 -0.51 2.60 -4.00
C PHE A 63 0.35 1.59 -4.76
N ASP A 64 -0.24 0.42 -5.00
CA ASP A 64 0.33 -0.63 -5.83
C ASP A 64 -0.50 -0.74 -7.12
N PRO A 65 -0.01 -0.26 -8.29
CA PRO A 65 -0.78 -0.26 -9.54
C PRO A 65 -1.15 -1.67 -10.04
N LYS A 66 -0.51 -2.73 -9.51
CA LYS A 66 -0.83 -4.11 -9.87
C LYS A 66 -2.05 -4.66 -9.12
N HIS A 67 -2.32 -4.14 -7.93
CA HIS A 67 -3.28 -4.74 -6.99
C HIS A 67 -4.38 -3.78 -6.53
N ASP A 68 -4.12 -2.48 -6.55
CA ASP A 68 -5.03 -1.47 -6.03
C ASP A 68 -5.85 -0.83 -7.16
N ASP A 69 -7.15 -0.63 -6.93
CA ASP A 69 -7.97 0.18 -7.82
C ASP A 69 -7.55 1.65 -7.81
N PHE A 70 -7.49 2.27 -8.99
CA PHE A 70 -7.35 3.71 -9.12
C PHE A 70 -8.70 4.41 -8.89
N ARG A 71 -8.73 5.32 -7.91
CA ARG A 71 -9.94 6.13 -7.58
C ARG A 71 -9.77 7.61 -7.86
N THR A 72 -8.57 8.05 -8.22
CA THR A 72 -8.21 9.45 -8.45
C THR A 72 -7.38 9.57 -9.72
N SER A 73 -7.38 10.76 -10.33
CA SER A 73 -6.56 11.06 -11.52
C SER A 73 -5.08 10.78 -11.29
N SER A 74 -4.57 11.11 -10.09
CA SER A 74 -3.17 10.87 -9.71
C SER A 74 -2.77 9.40 -9.76
N LYS A 75 -3.58 8.51 -9.17
CA LYS A 75 -3.33 7.06 -9.19
C LYS A 75 -3.56 6.46 -10.57
N GLY A 76 -4.56 6.97 -11.31
CA GLY A 76 -4.82 6.53 -12.66
C GLY A 76 -3.66 6.84 -13.61
N GLU A 77 -2.98 7.98 -13.43
CA GLU A 77 -1.78 8.28 -14.21
C GLU A 77 -0.61 7.35 -13.87
N VAL A 78 -0.38 7.06 -12.58
CA VAL A 78 0.63 6.08 -12.14
C VAL A 78 0.34 4.70 -12.75
N GLN A 79 -0.92 4.27 -12.74
CA GLN A 79 -1.32 2.98 -13.31
C GLN A 79 -1.13 2.92 -14.82
N ARG A 80 -1.56 3.94 -15.57
CA ARG A 80 -1.37 3.96 -17.03
C ARG A 80 0.11 3.88 -17.42
N VAL A 81 0.98 4.60 -16.71
CA VAL A 81 2.42 4.53 -16.98
C VAL A 81 3.01 3.19 -16.55
N TYR A 82 2.57 2.62 -15.43
CA TYR A 82 2.96 1.26 -15.05
C TYR A 82 2.57 0.23 -16.11
N GLU A 83 1.33 0.25 -16.60
CA GLU A 83 0.83 -0.64 -17.64
C GLU A 83 1.61 -0.46 -18.94
N TRP A 84 1.85 0.79 -19.36
CA TRP A 84 2.66 1.08 -20.54
C TRP A 84 4.08 0.50 -20.43
N LEU A 85 4.74 0.65 -19.28
CA LEU A 85 6.08 0.10 -19.05
C LEU A 85 6.09 -1.42 -19.18
N ILE A 86 5.11 -2.11 -18.60
CA ILE A 86 4.97 -3.56 -18.74
C ILE A 86 4.74 -3.97 -20.20
N GLU A 87 3.83 -3.29 -20.92
CA GLU A 87 3.52 -3.58 -22.32
C GLU A 87 4.73 -3.42 -23.25
N HIS A 88 5.66 -2.54 -22.91
CA HIS A 88 6.85 -2.24 -23.71
C HIS A 88 8.13 -2.93 -23.21
N GLY A 89 8.04 -3.81 -22.21
CA GLY A 89 9.16 -4.62 -21.71
C GLY A 89 10.11 -3.89 -20.77
N HIS A 90 9.64 -2.83 -20.10
CA HIS A 90 10.35 -2.06 -19.08
C HIS A 90 9.97 -2.51 -17.67
N ASP A 91 10.05 -3.82 -17.41
CA ASP A 91 9.62 -4.44 -16.15
C ASP A 91 10.36 -3.88 -14.92
N GLN A 92 11.65 -3.58 -15.07
CA GLN A 92 12.46 -3.05 -13.96
C GLN A 92 11.98 -1.66 -13.53
N GLU A 93 11.65 -0.80 -14.48
CA GLU A 93 11.12 0.53 -14.26
C GLU A 93 9.71 0.46 -13.68
N ALA A 94 8.88 -0.46 -14.18
CA ALA A 94 7.53 -0.69 -13.67
C ALA A 94 7.58 -1.14 -12.19
N GLU A 95 8.45 -2.10 -11.87
CA GLU A 95 8.69 -2.55 -10.49
C GLU A 95 9.29 -1.43 -9.63
N SER A 96 10.24 -0.64 -10.16
CA SER A 96 10.78 0.50 -9.43
C SER A 96 9.71 1.54 -9.09
N LEU A 97 8.78 1.83 -10.01
CA LEU A 97 7.66 2.74 -9.78
C LEU A 97 6.71 2.22 -8.70
N ARG A 98 6.42 0.92 -8.73
CA ARG A 98 5.54 0.24 -7.76
C ARG A 98 6.09 0.26 -6.33
N HIS A 99 7.41 0.17 -6.15
CA HIS A 99 8.05 0.16 -4.83
C HIS A 99 8.24 1.54 -4.18
N ILE A 100 7.86 2.63 -4.85
CA ILE A 100 7.95 3.98 -4.27
C ILE A 100 6.88 4.15 -3.18
N GLY A 101 7.31 4.61 -1.99
CA GLY A 101 6.48 4.64 -0.80
C GLY A 101 5.20 5.47 -0.91
N THR A 102 5.23 6.64 -1.55
CA THR A 102 4.07 7.57 -1.58
C THR A 102 3.59 7.86 -3.00
N VAL A 103 2.28 8.10 -3.16
CA VAL A 103 1.69 8.46 -4.47
C VAL A 103 2.32 9.72 -5.05
N SER A 104 2.62 10.71 -4.20
CA SER A 104 3.25 11.96 -4.64
C SER A 104 4.65 11.74 -5.23
N GLN A 105 5.43 10.81 -4.67
CA GLN A 105 6.73 10.44 -5.22
C GLN A 105 6.58 9.62 -6.50
N GLN A 106 5.59 8.71 -6.56
CA GLN A 106 5.27 7.97 -7.78
C GLN A 106 4.92 8.92 -8.93
N GLN A 107 4.12 9.95 -8.68
CA GLN A 107 3.78 10.95 -9.70
C GLN A 107 4.99 11.73 -10.21
N ARG A 108 5.95 12.06 -9.33
CA ARG A 108 7.20 12.69 -9.78
C ARG A 108 7.97 11.76 -10.71
N ARG A 109 8.15 10.50 -10.30
CA ARG A 109 8.84 9.51 -11.14
C ARG A 109 8.11 9.26 -12.46
N VAL A 110 6.77 9.27 -12.46
CA VAL A 110 5.97 9.20 -13.68
C VAL A 110 6.27 10.36 -14.62
N GLY A 111 6.39 11.59 -14.11
CA GLY A 111 6.80 12.74 -14.91
C GLY A 111 8.16 12.52 -15.58
N ASP A 112 9.13 11.98 -14.85
CA ASP A 112 10.46 11.67 -15.37
C ASP A 112 10.40 10.56 -16.44
N LEU A 113 9.65 9.47 -16.17
CA LEU A 113 9.49 8.34 -17.07
C LEU A 113 8.82 8.75 -18.39
N LYS A 114 7.81 9.63 -18.35
CA LYS A 114 7.15 10.12 -19.56
C LYS A 114 8.12 10.87 -20.47
N GLN A 115 9.08 11.59 -19.91
CA GLN A 115 10.12 12.29 -20.68
C GLN A 115 11.19 11.32 -21.18
N GLU A 116 11.62 10.39 -20.32
CA GLU A 116 12.66 9.40 -20.62
C GLU A 116 12.27 8.46 -21.77
N TYR A 117 11.00 8.06 -21.82
CA TYR A 117 10.46 7.08 -22.77
C TYR A 117 9.48 7.68 -23.80
N ASP A 118 9.33 9.01 -23.85
CA ASP A 118 8.39 9.72 -24.74
C ASP A 118 6.95 9.19 -24.69
N ILE A 119 6.48 8.90 -23.47
CA ILE A 119 5.15 8.28 -23.24
C ILE A 119 4.06 9.32 -23.45
N SER A 120 3.27 9.12 -24.50
CA SER A 120 2.08 9.90 -24.81
C SER A 120 0.89 8.97 -25.11
N TYR A 121 -0.30 9.37 -24.66
CA TYR A 121 -1.57 8.66 -24.85
C TYR A 121 -2.73 9.64 -24.96
#